data_AF-A0A966PW18-F1
#
_entry.id   AF-A0A966PW18-F1
#
_cell.length_a   1.000
_cell.length_b   1.000
_cell.length_c   1.000
_cell.angle_alpha   90.00
_cell.angle_beta   90.00
_cell.angle_gamma   90.00
#
_symmetry.space_group_name_H-M   'P 1'
#
loop_
_entity.id
_entity.type
_entity.pdbx_description
1 polymer ?
#
loop_
_entity_poly.entity_id
_entity_poly.type
_entity_poly.pdbx_seq_one_letter_code
_entity_poly.pdbx_strand_id
1 'polypeptide(L)'
;MIKATIIQDSVYLNRITTFELEYPRFIHAELMTHRQFSRNAASSRAIPIERMHEHIRDNPAMPIHWGRNQPGMQADEQISDIRSARNNWLTASDMAVHSARMLMMDGLHKQIANRVTEPFQTMKTVVTATEYDNFFELRCHRDAQPEIRELALQMQDALANYNPLQLRVGDWHVPYVDRDNSQFEVRYSVDGQPVTLKEAKEISASCCAQVSYRRNDTSAEKASLIYKRLIESKPAHLSPVEHQATPIPDNDTMYLGITHTDRHGQRWSGNFKGWIQLRQYIV
;
A
#
# COMPACT_ATOMS: atom_id res chain seq x y z
N MET A 1 -10.66 7.58 8.68
CA MET A 1 -11.06 6.17 8.44
C MET A 1 -9.80 5.35 8.28
N ILE A 2 -9.69 4.22 8.99
CA ILE A 2 -8.61 3.23 8.81
C ILE A 2 -9.25 2.02 8.15
N LYS A 3 -8.65 1.55 7.05
CA LYS A 3 -9.18 0.45 6.24
C LYS A 3 -8.03 -0.39 5.70
N ALA A 4 -8.14 -1.71 5.83
CA ALA A 4 -7.30 -2.67 5.13
C ALA A 4 -8.16 -3.51 4.16
N THR A 5 -7.83 -3.48 2.87
CA THR A 5 -8.52 -4.30 1.86
C THR A 5 -7.51 -5.21 1.17
N ILE A 6 -7.72 -6.52 1.22
CA ILE A 6 -6.97 -7.45 0.37
C ILE A 6 -7.45 -7.26 -1.05
N ILE A 7 -6.60 -6.74 -1.92
CA ILE A 7 -6.89 -6.58 -3.35
C ILE A 7 -6.44 -7.78 -4.17
N GLN A 8 -5.50 -8.57 -3.63
CA GLN A 8 -5.18 -9.86 -4.20
C GLN A 8 -4.45 -10.75 -3.19
N ASP A 9 -4.70 -12.05 -3.28
CA ASP A 9 -4.05 -13.05 -2.45
C ASP A 9 -3.80 -14.32 -3.25
N SER A 10 -2.62 -14.93 -3.07
CA SER A 10 -2.20 -16.12 -3.79
C SER A 10 -1.43 -17.06 -2.89
N VAL A 11 -1.47 -18.36 -3.21
CA VAL A 11 -0.66 -19.37 -2.52
C VAL A 11 -0.06 -20.36 -3.50
N TYR A 12 1.20 -20.73 -3.27
CA TYR A 12 1.85 -21.91 -3.82
C TYR A 12 2.40 -22.75 -2.65
N LEU A 13 3.71 -22.68 -2.39
CA LEU A 13 4.31 -23.15 -1.13
C LEU A 13 4.27 -22.09 -0.03
N ASN A 14 4.37 -20.82 -0.42
CA ASN A 14 4.23 -19.66 0.46
C ASN A 14 3.06 -18.80 -0.01
N ARG A 15 2.36 -18.15 0.93
CA ARG A 15 1.32 -17.16 0.62
C ARG A 15 1.97 -15.83 0.25
N ILE A 16 1.38 -15.12 -0.71
CA ILE A 16 1.69 -13.73 -1.03
C ILE A 16 0.38 -12.95 -1.06
N THR A 17 0.35 -11.83 -0.34
CA THR A 17 -0.85 -11.00 -0.26
C THR A 17 -0.51 -9.58 -0.64
N THR A 18 -1.44 -8.93 -1.34
CA THR A 18 -1.41 -7.49 -1.59
C THR A 18 -2.62 -6.81 -0.95
N PHE A 19 -2.31 -5.81 -0.14
CA PHE A 19 -3.27 -4.91 0.48
C PHE A 19 -3.33 -3.57 -0.23
N GLU A 20 -4.53 -3.01 -0.37
CA GLU A 20 -4.75 -1.56 -0.42
C GLU A 20 -5.14 -1.09 0.98
N LEU A 21 -4.28 -0.29 1.58
CA LEU A 21 -4.45 0.28 2.92
C LEU A 21 -4.86 1.75 2.80
N GLU A 22 -5.77 2.20 3.65
CA GLU A 22 -6.11 3.60 3.85
C GLU A 22 -6.01 3.97 5.32
N TYR A 23 -5.24 5.00 5.65
CA TYR A 23 -4.97 5.37 7.04
C TYR A 23 -4.50 6.84 7.18
N PRO A 24 -4.54 7.42 8.40
CA PRO A 24 -3.98 8.75 8.67
C PRO A 24 -2.49 8.86 8.30
N ARG A 25 -2.11 9.90 7.57
CA ARG A 25 -0.73 10.09 7.11
C ARG A 25 0.28 10.19 8.24
N PHE A 26 -0.13 10.62 9.43
CA PHE A 26 0.76 10.73 10.60
C PHE A 26 1.31 9.39 11.10
N ILE A 27 0.69 8.24 10.80
CA ILE A 27 1.27 6.91 11.11
C ILE A 27 2.08 6.31 9.96
N HIS A 28 2.20 7.00 8.81
CA HIS A 28 2.87 6.45 7.63
C HIS A 28 4.32 6.06 7.92
N ALA A 29 5.05 6.89 8.68
CA ALA A 29 6.44 6.62 9.03
C ALA A 29 6.61 5.30 9.78
N GLU A 30 5.64 4.91 10.61
CA GLU A 30 5.66 3.66 11.37
C GLU A 30 5.40 2.42 10.50
N LEU A 31 4.55 2.52 9.48
CA LEU A 31 4.44 1.48 8.46
C LEU A 31 5.76 1.37 7.68
N MET A 32 6.43 2.51 7.46
CA MET A 32 7.62 2.55 6.63
C MET A 32 8.85 1.85 7.23
N THR A 33 8.88 1.62 8.55
CA THR A 33 9.97 0.89 9.23
C THR A 33 9.99 -0.61 8.90
N HIS A 34 8.89 -1.16 8.38
CA HIS A 34 8.77 -2.57 8.03
C HIS A 34 9.34 -2.84 6.63
N ARG A 35 10.62 -3.22 6.59
CA ARG A 35 11.40 -3.37 5.35
C ARG A 35 11.02 -4.57 4.49
N GLN A 36 10.32 -5.56 5.05
CA GLN A 36 9.85 -6.75 4.32
C GLN A 36 8.69 -6.43 3.36
N PHE A 37 8.16 -5.21 3.39
CA PHE A 37 7.05 -4.77 2.55
C PHE A 37 7.52 -4.08 1.27
N SER A 38 7.04 -4.55 0.12
CA SER A 38 7.04 -3.77 -1.13
C SER A 38 5.86 -2.80 -1.09
N ARG A 39 6.10 -1.53 -1.43
CA ARG A 39 5.17 -0.44 -1.12
C ARG A 39 5.10 0.60 -2.23
N ASN A 40 3.88 1.00 -2.57
CA ASN A 40 3.60 2.25 -3.29
C ASN A 40 2.57 3.07 -2.55
N ALA A 41 2.90 4.33 -2.26
CA ALA A 41 2.09 5.22 -1.44
C ALA A 41 1.64 6.47 -2.20
N ALA A 42 0.44 6.94 -1.89
CA ALA A 42 -0.10 8.16 -2.45
C ALA A 42 0.78 9.38 -2.11
N SER A 43 1.08 10.20 -3.13
CA SER A 43 1.95 11.37 -2.99
C SER A 43 1.15 12.67 -2.96
N SER A 44 1.27 13.41 -1.85
CA SER A 44 0.70 14.76 -1.71
C SER A 44 1.29 15.76 -2.72
N ARG A 45 2.45 15.46 -3.32
CA ARG A 45 3.06 16.27 -4.40
C ARG A 45 2.35 16.07 -5.74
N ALA A 46 1.78 14.89 -5.98
CA ALA A 46 1.09 14.57 -7.22
C ALA A 46 -0.33 15.14 -7.25
N ILE A 47 -0.99 15.18 -6.09
CA ILE A 47 -2.37 15.60 -5.91
C ILE A 47 -2.54 17.13 -6.07
N PRO A 48 -3.49 17.62 -6.89
CA PRO A 48 -3.87 19.03 -6.90
C PRO A 48 -4.32 19.50 -5.51
N ILE A 49 -3.81 20.64 -5.08
CA ILE A 49 -3.96 21.13 -3.70
C ILE A 49 -5.42 21.46 -3.34
N GLU A 50 -6.20 21.99 -4.27
CA GLU A 50 -7.64 22.24 -4.07
C GLU A 50 -8.38 20.95 -3.75
N ARG A 51 -8.03 19.87 -4.45
CA ARG A 51 -8.60 18.54 -4.22
C ARG A 51 -8.15 17.96 -2.89
N MET A 52 -6.92 18.23 -2.47
CA MET A 52 -6.47 17.87 -1.12
C MET A 52 -7.26 18.62 -0.05
N HIS A 53 -7.51 19.92 -0.23
CA HIS A 53 -8.30 20.74 0.69
C HIS A 53 -9.77 20.31 0.76
N GLU A 54 -10.37 19.89 -0.35
CA GLU A 54 -11.70 19.25 -0.37
C GLU A 54 -11.68 17.96 0.47
N HIS A 55 -10.74 17.05 0.18
CA HIS A 55 -10.63 15.77 0.88
C HIS A 55 -10.47 15.91 2.39
N ILE A 56 -9.62 16.83 2.85
CA ILE A 56 -9.40 17.09 4.28
C ILE A 56 -10.64 17.67 4.95
N ARG A 57 -11.39 18.56 4.29
CA ARG A 57 -12.62 19.14 4.86
C ARG A 57 -13.72 18.11 4.99
N ASP A 58 -13.87 17.25 3.98
CA ASP A 58 -14.92 16.23 3.96
C ASP A 58 -14.58 15.06 4.89
N ASN A 59 -13.30 14.68 4.98
CA ASN A 59 -12.82 13.51 5.69
C ASN A 59 -11.45 13.75 6.38
N PRO A 60 -11.38 14.62 7.40
CA PRO A 60 -10.12 14.88 8.08
C PRO A 60 -9.61 13.62 8.77
N ALA A 61 -8.30 13.40 8.74
CA ALA A 61 -7.68 12.39 9.59
C ALA A 61 -7.82 12.80 11.07
N MET A 62 -8.26 11.85 11.89
CA MET A 62 -8.56 12.06 13.30
C MET A 62 -7.85 10.99 14.14
N PRO A 63 -7.40 11.31 15.37
CA PRO A 63 -7.05 10.31 16.36
C PRO A 63 -8.25 9.40 16.66
N ILE A 64 -7.99 8.11 16.86
CA ILE A 64 -9.01 7.14 17.29
C ILE A 64 -9.02 6.95 18.81
N HIS A 65 -7.98 7.43 19.49
CA HIS A 65 -7.81 7.35 20.93
C HIS A 65 -7.25 8.66 21.47
N TRP A 66 -7.91 9.23 22.47
CA TRP A 66 -7.56 10.52 23.07
C TRP A 66 -6.93 10.31 24.44
N GLY A 67 -5.71 9.78 24.42
CA GLY A 67 -4.95 9.41 25.62
C GLY A 67 -4.73 10.58 26.57
N ARG A 68 -4.86 10.31 27.87
CA ARG A 68 -4.54 11.24 28.95
C ARG A 68 -3.04 11.49 29.00
N ASN A 69 -2.66 12.73 29.30
CA ASN A 69 -1.25 13.06 29.51
C ASN A 69 -0.68 12.32 30.73
N GLN A 70 0.40 11.57 30.52
CA GLN A 70 1.13 10.81 31.54
C GLN A 70 2.60 10.61 31.11
N PRO A 71 3.52 10.31 32.04
CA PRO A 71 4.90 9.98 31.68
C PRO A 71 5.00 8.72 30.79
N GLY A 72 5.96 8.72 29.86
CA GLY A 72 6.20 7.61 28.94
C GLY A 72 5.72 7.88 27.51
N MET A 73 5.80 6.86 26.65
CA MET A 73 5.39 6.96 25.24
C MET A 73 3.94 6.54 25.00
N GLN A 74 3.28 5.95 26.00
CA GLN A 74 1.97 5.32 25.87
C GLN A 74 0.96 5.98 26.80
N ALA A 75 -0.30 5.99 26.39
CA ALA A 75 -1.42 6.56 27.13
C ALA A 75 -2.62 5.60 27.12
N ASP A 76 -2.68 4.70 28.10
CA ASP A 76 -3.72 3.66 28.16
C ASP A 76 -5.11 4.24 28.53
N GLU A 77 -5.15 5.25 29.38
CA GLU A 77 -6.39 5.90 29.81
C GLU A 77 -6.78 7.03 28.84
N GLN A 78 -8.06 7.10 28.45
CA GLN A 78 -8.60 8.25 27.71
C GLN A 78 -9.04 9.37 28.66
N ILE A 79 -9.03 10.61 28.16
CA ILE A 79 -9.73 11.71 28.82
C ILE A 79 -11.25 11.49 28.80
N SER A 80 -11.95 11.95 29.84
CA SER A 80 -13.39 11.69 30.00
C SER A 80 -14.29 12.49 29.04
N ASP A 81 -13.89 13.71 28.65
CA ASP A 81 -14.62 14.54 27.69
C ASP A 81 -13.71 14.91 26.51
N ILE A 82 -13.92 14.23 25.38
CA ILE A 82 -13.15 14.45 24.14
C ILE A 82 -13.70 15.59 23.28
N ARG A 83 -14.85 16.20 23.62
CA ARG A 83 -15.52 17.17 22.73
C ARG A 83 -14.64 18.38 22.44
N SER A 84 -14.04 18.96 23.49
CA SER A 84 -13.14 20.11 23.33
C SER A 84 -11.88 19.73 22.55
N ALA A 85 -11.26 18.58 22.84
CA ALA A 85 -10.07 18.11 22.13
C ALA A 85 -10.35 17.87 20.64
N ARG A 86 -11.49 17.22 20.32
CA ARG A 86 -11.95 16.99 18.95
C ARG A 86 -12.22 18.29 18.21
N ASN A 87 -12.88 19.26 18.84
CA ASN A 87 -13.14 20.57 18.25
C ASN A 87 -11.82 21.31 17.96
N ASN A 88 -10.88 21.31 18.92
CA ASN A 88 -9.57 21.94 18.73
C ASN A 88 -8.79 21.30 17.57
N TRP A 89 -8.86 19.97 17.42
CA TRP A 89 -8.24 19.28 16.29
C TRP A 89 -8.85 19.67 14.95
N LEU A 90 -10.19 19.75 14.87
CA LEU A 90 -10.88 20.20 13.65
C LEU A 90 -10.55 21.66 13.33
N THR A 91 -10.51 22.54 14.34
CA THR A 91 -10.07 23.93 14.16
C THR A 91 -8.63 24.00 13.65
N ALA A 92 -7.72 23.18 14.19
CA ALA A 92 -6.34 23.11 13.69
C ALA A 92 -6.28 22.63 12.22
N SER A 93 -7.12 21.66 11.85
CA SER A 93 -7.27 21.20 10.46
C SER A 93 -7.71 22.33 9.53
N ASP A 94 -8.74 23.09 9.92
CA ASP A 94 -9.26 24.21 9.14
C ASP A 94 -8.22 25.33 8.99
N MET A 95 -7.50 25.65 10.07
CA MET A 95 -6.41 26.62 10.05
C MET A 95 -5.27 26.16 9.14
N ALA A 96 -4.89 24.88 9.17
CA ALA A 96 -3.87 24.34 8.28
C ALA A 96 -4.26 24.43 6.81
N VAL A 97 -5.53 24.12 6.48
CA VAL A 97 -6.07 24.30 5.12
C VAL A 97 -6.05 25.77 4.70
N HIS A 98 -6.40 26.68 5.61
CA HIS A 98 -6.31 28.12 5.35
C HIS A 98 -4.86 28.55 5.08
N SER A 99 -3.90 28.16 5.93
CA SER A 99 -2.48 28.45 5.75
C SER A 99 -1.94 27.89 4.44
N ALA A 100 -2.31 26.67 4.06
CA ALA A 100 -1.91 26.07 2.79
C ALA A 100 -2.39 26.89 1.59
N ARG A 101 -3.61 27.45 1.64
CA ARG A 101 -4.12 28.37 0.61
C ARG A 101 -3.34 29.67 0.56
N MET A 102 -3.02 30.26 1.72
CA MET A 102 -2.22 31.49 1.76
C MET A 102 -0.83 31.27 1.15
N LEU A 103 -0.16 30.16 1.49
CA LEU A 103 1.14 29.81 0.89
C LEU A 103 1.06 29.69 -0.64
N MET A 104 -0.04 29.18 -1.18
CA MET A 104 -0.24 29.17 -2.64
C MET A 104 -0.43 30.57 -3.22
N MET A 105 -1.17 31.44 -2.54
CA MET A 105 -1.37 32.82 -2.96
C MET A 105 -0.04 33.59 -2.99
N ASP A 106 0.90 33.21 -2.12
CA ASP A 106 2.28 33.70 -2.11
C ASP A 106 3.16 33.05 -3.21
N GLY A 107 2.60 32.15 -4.03
CA GLY A 107 3.26 31.52 -5.16
C GLY A 107 3.96 30.20 -4.86
N LEU A 108 3.79 29.60 -3.67
CA LEU A 108 4.41 28.31 -3.37
C LEU A 108 3.75 27.16 -4.13
N HIS A 109 4.59 26.30 -4.69
CA HIS A 109 4.14 25.07 -5.34
C HIS A 109 3.55 24.08 -4.31
N LYS A 110 2.55 23.29 -4.74
CA LYS A 110 1.86 22.25 -3.93
C LYS A 110 2.79 21.28 -3.18
N GLN A 111 4.01 21.08 -3.67
CA GLN A 111 4.99 20.22 -3.00
C GLN A 111 5.38 20.69 -1.60
N ILE A 112 5.32 22.00 -1.35
CA ILE A 112 5.56 22.63 -0.04
C ILE A 112 4.23 22.99 0.62
N ALA A 113 3.30 23.62 -0.11
CA ALA A 113 2.04 24.07 0.48
C ALA A 113 1.21 22.93 1.09
N ASN A 114 1.21 21.72 0.50
CA ASN A 114 0.50 20.56 1.08
C ASN A 114 1.17 19.97 2.33
N ARG A 115 2.36 20.43 2.74
CA ARG A 115 3.06 19.87 3.92
C ARG A 115 2.40 20.28 5.23
N VAL A 116 1.88 21.50 5.32
CA VAL A 116 1.24 21.99 6.54
C VAL A 116 -0.06 21.25 6.86
N THR A 117 -0.65 20.56 5.88
CA THR A 117 -1.90 19.82 6.06
C THR A 117 -1.70 18.33 6.29
N GLU A 118 -0.47 17.80 6.24
CA GLU A 118 -0.18 16.36 6.39
C GLU A 118 -0.76 15.70 7.65
N PRO A 119 -0.80 16.34 8.84
CA PRO A 119 -1.43 15.76 10.02
C PRO A 119 -2.92 15.45 9.87
N PHE A 120 -3.59 16.09 8.91
CA PHE A 120 -5.04 15.97 8.71
C PHE A 120 -5.41 15.18 7.44
N GLN A 121 -4.42 14.61 6.75
CA GLN A 121 -4.62 13.82 5.54
C GLN A 121 -4.79 12.34 5.86
N THR A 122 -5.74 11.68 5.20
CA THR A 122 -5.64 10.23 4.98
C THR A 122 -4.82 9.95 3.72
N MET A 123 -4.24 8.76 3.63
CA MET A 123 -3.51 8.33 2.45
C MET A 123 -3.76 6.87 2.14
N LYS A 124 -3.63 6.53 0.85
CA LYS A 124 -3.62 5.15 0.39
C LYS A 124 -2.21 4.61 0.22
N THR A 125 -2.02 3.34 0.50
CA THR A 125 -0.75 2.63 0.26
C THR A 125 -1.04 1.20 -0.15
N VAL A 126 -0.41 0.76 -1.24
CA VAL A 126 -0.38 -0.64 -1.63
C VAL A 126 0.80 -1.31 -0.95
N VAL A 127 0.55 -2.46 -0.33
CA VAL A 127 1.56 -3.26 0.37
C VAL A 127 1.49 -4.69 -0.13
N THR A 128 2.59 -5.21 -0.67
CA THR A 128 2.73 -6.64 -0.99
C THR A 128 3.84 -7.25 -0.15
N ALA A 129 3.58 -8.41 0.44
CA ALA A 129 4.59 -9.19 1.14
C ALA A 129 4.22 -10.68 1.20
N THR A 130 5.23 -11.50 1.53
CA THR A 130 5.06 -12.91 1.89
C THR A 130 5.11 -13.13 3.40
N GLU A 131 5.69 -12.17 4.15
CA GLU A 131 5.88 -12.26 5.60
C GLU A 131 5.21 -11.07 6.29
N TYR A 132 4.23 -11.35 7.16
CA TYR A 132 3.54 -10.33 7.97
C TYR A 132 3.66 -10.55 9.48
N ASP A 133 4.16 -11.70 9.93
CA ASP A 133 4.13 -12.11 11.35
C ASP A 133 4.80 -11.10 12.27
N ASN A 134 6.01 -10.66 11.94
CA ASN A 134 6.73 -9.64 12.73
C ASN A 134 5.99 -8.28 12.74
N PHE A 135 5.28 -7.93 11.66
CA PHE A 135 4.46 -6.72 11.65
C PHE A 135 3.29 -6.85 12.61
N PHE A 136 2.57 -7.98 12.61
CA PHE A 136 1.47 -8.22 13.53
C PHE A 136 1.91 -8.34 14.97
N GLU A 137 3.02 -9.03 15.25
CA GLU A 137 3.56 -9.14 16.61
C GLU A 137 3.87 -7.77 17.21
N LEU A 138 4.50 -6.87 16.44
CA LEU A 138 4.86 -5.54 16.92
C LEU A 138 3.68 -4.56 16.91
N ARG A 139 2.77 -4.65 15.93
CA ARG A 139 1.75 -3.63 15.70
C ARG A 139 0.38 -4.00 16.25
N CYS A 140 0.04 -5.28 16.42
CA CYS A 140 -1.18 -5.67 17.16
C CYS A 140 -0.99 -5.55 18.69
N HIS A 141 0.26 -5.36 19.15
CA HIS A 141 0.60 -5.18 20.57
C HIS A 141 -0.08 -3.93 21.16
N ARG A 142 -0.45 -4.00 22.45
CA ARG A 142 -1.17 -2.91 23.14
C ARG A 142 -0.37 -1.60 23.24
N ASP A 143 0.97 -1.71 23.28
CA ASP A 143 1.88 -0.56 23.34
C ASP A 143 2.14 0.08 21.96
N ALA A 144 1.55 -0.44 20.88
CA ALA A 144 1.61 0.23 19.59
C ALA A 144 0.66 1.44 19.59
N GLN A 145 1.02 2.50 18.87
CA GLN A 145 0.13 3.65 18.71
C GLN A 145 -1.25 3.17 18.22
N PRO A 146 -2.37 3.65 18.81
CA PRO A 146 -3.70 3.13 18.54
C PRO A 146 -4.06 3.03 17.05
N GLU A 147 -3.69 4.03 16.23
CA GLU A 147 -4.02 4.02 14.80
C GLU A 147 -3.26 2.95 14.00
N ILE A 148 -1.96 2.72 14.24
CA ILE A 148 -1.25 1.64 13.54
C ILE A 148 -1.67 0.27 14.06
N ARG A 149 -2.06 0.19 15.34
CA ARG A 149 -2.62 -1.03 15.91
C ARG A 149 -3.93 -1.41 15.26
N GLU A 150 -4.84 -0.46 15.11
CA GLU A 150 -6.11 -0.66 14.39
C GLU A 150 -5.87 -1.12 12.95
N LEU A 151 -4.92 -0.49 12.23
CA LEU A 151 -4.55 -0.92 10.89
C LEU A 151 -4.04 -2.37 10.87
N ALA A 152 -3.17 -2.73 11.81
CA ALA A 152 -2.58 -4.07 11.88
C ALA A 152 -3.61 -5.15 12.23
N LEU A 153 -4.54 -4.86 13.16
CA LEU A 153 -5.64 -5.74 13.51
C LEU A 153 -6.55 -5.98 12.30
N GLN A 154 -6.97 -4.93 11.59
CA GLN A 154 -7.77 -5.09 10.38
C GLN A 154 -7.06 -5.89 9.28
N MET A 155 -5.75 -5.71 9.12
CA MET A 155 -4.95 -6.50 8.18
C MET A 155 -4.90 -7.98 8.59
N GLN A 156 -4.70 -8.26 9.88
CA GLN A 156 -4.66 -9.62 10.42
C GLN A 156 -6.01 -10.32 10.27
N ASP A 157 -7.10 -9.65 10.63
CA ASP A 157 -8.46 -10.15 10.47
C ASP A 157 -8.79 -10.41 9.00
N ALA A 158 -8.39 -9.53 8.08
CA ALA A 158 -8.57 -9.75 6.66
C ALA A 158 -7.80 -11.00 6.17
N LEU A 159 -6.54 -11.20 6.57
CA LEU A 159 -5.77 -12.40 6.17
C LEU A 159 -6.38 -13.69 6.69
N ALA A 160 -6.87 -13.69 7.93
CA ALA A 160 -7.45 -14.87 8.57
C ALA A 160 -8.74 -15.33 7.86
N ASN A 161 -9.49 -14.39 7.27
CA ASN A 161 -10.79 -14.66 6.65
C ASN A 161 -10.76 -14.74 5.11
N TYR A 162 -9.61 -14.46 4.48
CA TYR A 162 -9.48 -14.47 3.02
C TYR A 162 -8.89 -15.79 2.51
N ASN A 163 -9.51 -16.36 1.48
CA ASN A 163 -9.04 -17.59 0.85
C ASN A 163 -8.10 -17.25 -0.33
N PRO A 164 -6.80 -17.60 -0.27
CA PRO A 164 -5.87 -17.33 -1.36
C PRO A 164 -6.18 -18.19 -2.60
N LEU A 165 -5.93 -17.62 -3.79
CA LEU A 165 -5.99 -18.38 -5.03
C LEU A 165 -4.76 -19.28 -5.16
N GLN A 166 -4.96 -20.59 -5.32
CA GLN A 166 -3.87 -21.52 -5.60
C GLN A 166 -3.29 -21.26 -6.99
N LEU A 167 -1.98 -20.99 -7.03
CA LEU A 167 -1.21 -20.78 -8.26
C LEU A 167 -0.25 -21.94 -8.51
N ARG A 168 0.23 -22.03 -9.75
CA ARG A 168 1.32 -22.90 -10.19
C ARG A 168 2.49 -22.06 -10.69
N VAL A 169 3.64 -22.71 -10.86
CA VAL A 169 4.79 -22.09 -11.54
C VAL A 169 4.35 -21.59 -12.92
N GLY A 170 4.61 -20.31 -13.21
CA GLY A 170 4.19 -19.66 -14.45
C GLY A 170 2.90 -18.84 -14.33
N ASP A 171 2.06 -19.09 -13.32
CA ASP A 171 0.94 -18.21 -12.96
C ASP A 171 1.42 -16.99 -12.18
N TRP A 172 0.64 -15.91 -12.17
CA TRP A 172 1.06 -14.64 -11.60
C TRP A 172 0.08 -14.06 -10.58
N HIS A 173 0.65 -13.55 -9.49
CA HIS A 173 0.08 -12.52 -8.65
C HIS A 173 0.27 -11.16 -9.37
N VAL A 174 -0.83 -10.55 -9.74
CA VAL A 174 -0.99 -9.27 -10.45
C VAL A 174 -2.10 -8.43 -9.79
N PRO A 175 -1.81 -7.69 -8.70
CA PRO A 175 -2.80 -6.87 -7.99
C PRO A 175 -3.59 -5.94 -8.92
N TYR A 176 -4.87 -5.68 -8.62
CA TYR A 176 -5.81 -4.92 -9.46
C TYR A 176 -6.25 -5.59 -10.77
N VAL A 177 -5.86 -6.84 -11.02
CA VAL A 177 -6.36 -7.65 -12.14
C VAL A 177 -7.09 -8.85 -11.57
N ASP A 178 -8.32 -9.07 -12.04
CA ASP A 178 -9.13 -10.22 -11.64
C ASP A 178 -8.52 -11.51 -12.19
N ARG A 179 -8.65 -12.60 -11.43
CA ARG A 179 -8.10 -13.90 -11.80
C ARG A 179 -9.08 -15.01 -11.48
N ASP A 180 -9.15 -15.98 -12.38
CA ASP A 180 -9.93 -17.21 -12.23
C ASP A 180 -9.09 -18.41 -12.65
N ASN A 181 -9.11 -19.49 -11.86
CA ASN A 181 -8.42 -20.75 -12.14
C ASN A 181 -9.38 -21.92 -12.43
N SER A 182 -10.66 -21.65 -12.67
CA SER A 182 -11.71 -22.67 -12.90
C SER A 182 -11.46 -23.59 -14.09
N GLN A 183 -10.61 -23.21 -15.05
CA GLN A 183 -10.40 -23.94 -16.32
C GLN A 183 -8.98 -24.52 -16.48
N PHE A 184 -8.38 -25.01 -15.40
CA PHE A 184 -7.02 -25.59 -15.34
C PHE A 184 -5.85 -24.64 -15.59
N GLU A 185 -6.10 -23.46 -16.17
CA GLU A 185 -5.14 -22.36 -16.35
C GLU A 185 -5.70 -21.09 -15.70
N VAL A 186 -4.82 -20.22 -15.21
CA VAL A 186 -5.24 -18.92 -14.66
C VAL A 186 -5.54 -17.95 -15.79
N ARG A 187 -6.78 -17.46 -15.82
CA ARG A 187 -7.23 -16.38 -16.70
C ARG A 187 -7.16 -15.05 -15.98
N TYR A 188 -6.85 -14.01 -16.73
CA TYR A 188 -6.75 -12.65 -16.25
C TYR A 188 -7.82 -11.79 -16.91
N SER A 189 -8.50 -10.95 -16.14
CA SER A 189 -9.51 -10.04 -16.66
C SER A 189 -9.52 -8.70 -15.92
N VAL A 190 -10.04 -7.68 -16.58
CA VAL A 190 -10.23 -6.34 -16.03
C VAL A 190 -11.61 -5.86 -16.44
N ASP A 191 -12.43 -5.41 -15.48
CA ASP A 191 -13.80 -4.98 -15.71
C ASP A 191 -14.62 -6.03 -16.52
N GLY A 192 -14.35 -7.31 -16.25
CA GLY A 192 -15.00 -8.46 -16.92
C GLY A 192 -14.48 -8.81 -18.32
N GLN A 193 -13.49 -8.07 -18.85
CA GLN A 193 -12.90 -8.35 -20.16
C GLN A 193 -11.59 -9.14 -20.03
N PRO A 194 -11.37 -10.21 -20.81
CA PRO A 194 -10.15 -10.99 -20.75
C PRO A 194 -8.94 -10.17 -21.25
N VAL A 195 -7.81 -10.33 -20.57
CA VAL A 195 -6.53 -9.71 -20.95
C VAL A 195 -5.42 -10.76 -20.99
N THR A 196 -4.40 -10.52 -21.79
CA THR A 196 -3.20 -11.37 -21.82
C THR A 196 -2.41 -11.24 -20.52
N LEU A 197 -1.56 -12.22 -20.22
CA LEU A 197 -0.66 -12.14 -19.06
C LEU A 197 0.27 -10.91 -19.11
N LYS A 198 0.70 -10.52 -20.31
CA LYS A 198 1.51 -9.32 -20.50
C LYS A 198 0.72 -8.08 -20.09
N GLU A 199 -0.49 -7.90 -20.61
CA GLU A 199 -1.37 -6.79 -20.24
C GLU A 199 -1.70 -6.79 -18.75
N ALA A 200 -1.96 -7.96 -18.16
CA ALA A 200 -2.21 -8.09 -16.73
C ALA A 200 -1.05 -7.53 -15.87
N LYS A 201 0.20 -7.85 -16.23
CA LYS A 201 1.39 -7.31 -15.54
C LYS A 201 1.50 -5.79 -15.70
N GLU A 202 1.32 -5.28 -16.92
CA GLU A 202 1.41 -3.85 -17.22
C GLU A 202 0.30 -3.05 -16.50
N ILE A 203 -0.95 -3.53 -16.54
CA ILE A 203 -2.10 -2.94 -15.84
C ILE A 203 -1.88 -2.95 -14.35
N SER A 204 -1.45 -4.08 -13.78
CA SER A 204 -1.18 -4.21 -12.35
C SER A 204 -0.11 -3.21 -11.88
N ALA A 205 1.03 -3.17 -12.56
CA ALA A 205 2.12 -2.25 -12.22
C ALA A 205 1.71 -0.78 -12.39
N SER A 206 0.96 -0.47 -13.44
CA SER A 206 0.38 0.86 -13.66
C SER A 206 -0.56 1.26 -12.52
N CYS A 207 -1.45 0.37 -12.06
CA CYS A 207 -2.35 0.64 -10.95
C CYS A 207 -1.59 0.85 -9.63
N CYS A 208 -0.55 0.05 -9.37
CA CYS A 208 0.34 0.25 -8.21
C CYS A 208 1.07 1.61 -8.26
N ALA A 209 1.39 2.13 -9.46
CA ALA A 209 1.97 3.47 -9.61
C ALA A 209 0.95 4.61 -9.45
N GLN A 210 -0.34 4.34 -9.70
CA GLN A 210 -1.43 5.31 -9.68
C GLN A 210 -2.06 5.51 -8.29
N VAL A 211 -1.59 4.76 -7.27
CA VAL A 211 -2.16 4.74 -5.90
C VAL A 211 -2.44 6.15 -5.39
N SER A 212 -3.72 6.44 -5.23
CA SER A 212 -4.26 7.72 -4.76
C SER A 212 -5.67 7.49 -4.22
N TYR A 213 -6.34 8.54 -3.74
CA TYR A 213 -7.75 8.45 -3.34
C TYR A 213 -8.72 8.32 -4.54
N ARG A 214 -8.25 8.51 -5.78
CA ARG A 214 -9.08 8.35 -6.99
C ARG A 214 -9.13 6.89 -7.43
N ARG A 215 -10.16 6.54 -8.21
CA ARG A 215 -10.20 5.24 -8.91
C ARG A 215 -9.02 5.14 -9.88
N ASN A 216 -8.32 4.02 -9.85
CA ASN A 216 -7.25 3.72 -10.80
C ASN A 216 -7.82 3.61 -12.22
N ASP A 217 -7.04 4.05 -13.20
CA ASP A 217 -7.36 3.83 -14.60
C ASP A 217 -6.74 2.52 -15.06
N THR A 218 -7.62 1.56 -15.35
CA THR A 218 -7.33 0.19 -15.71
C THR A 218 -7.27 -0.04 -17.22
N SER A 219 -7.42 1.01 -18.04
CA SER A 219 -7.36 0.89 -19.50
C SER A 219 -6.00 0.40 -19.97
N ALA A 220 -5.99 -0.63 -20.84
CA ALA A 220 -4.77 -1.28 -21.32
C ALA A 220 -3.80 -0.30 -22.01
N GLU A 221 -4.33 0.61 -22.84
CA GLU A 221 -3.54 1.63 -23.54
C GLU A 221 -2.78 2.54 -22.58
N LYS A 222 -3.48 3.08 -21.58
CA LYS A 222 -2.86 3.96 -20.58
C LYS A 222 -1.92 3.20 -19.67
N ALA A 223 -2.31 1.99 -19.27
CA ALA A 223 -1.47 1.11 -18.47
C ALA A 223 -0.13 0.84 -19.15
N SER A 224 -0.14 0.49 -20.43
CA SER A 224 1.07 0.25 -21.20
C SER A 224 1.95 1.50 -21.29
N LEU A 225 1.35 2.68 -21.51
CA LEU A 225 2.08 3.96 -21.52
C LEU A 225 2.73 4.31 -20.17
N ILE A 226 2.04 4.04 -19.06
CA ILE A 226 2.58 4.27 -17.71
C ILE A 226 3.68 3.25 -17.42
N TYR A 227 3.43 1.97 -17.68
CA TYR A 227 4.38 0.88 -17.49
C TYR A 227 5.70 1.14 -18.24
N LYS A 228 5.61 1.49 -19.53
CA LYS A 228 6.75 1.87 -20.35
C LYS A 228 7.54 3.03 -19.74
N ARG A 229 6.87 4.08 -19.28
CA ARG A 229 7.52 5.20 -18.58
C ARG A 229 8.23 4.77 -17.29
N LEU A 230 7.66 3.84 -16.52
CA LEU A 230 8.26 3.36 -15.29
C LEU A 230 9.60 2.66 -15.56
N ILE A 231 9.64 1.77 -16.55
CA ILE A 231 10.81 0.92 -16.79
C ILE A 231 11.86 1.56 -17.72
N GLU A 232 11.46 2.45 -18.63
CA GLU A 232 12.37 3.09 -19.59
C GLU A 232 12.90 4.46 -19.14
N SER A 233 12.32 5.05 -18.08
CA SER A 233 12.83 6.30 -17.52
C SER A 233 14.27 6.14 -17.01
N LYS A 234 15.01 7.26 -17.00
CA LYS A 234 16.38 7.31 -16.45
C LYS A 234 16.43 8.36 -15.33
N PRO A 235 16.54 7.95 -14.05
CA PRO A 235 16.53 6.57 -13.55
C PRO A 235 15.15 5.90 -13.66
N ALA A 236 15.13 4.58 -13.80
CA ALA A 236 13.90 3.81 -13.88
C ALA A 236 13.19 3.79 -12.52
N HIS A 237 11.86 3.95 -12.53
CA HIS A 237 11.04 3.93 -11.33
C HIS A 237 10.44 2.53 -11.12
N LEU A 238 11.23 1.63 -10.56
CA LEU A 238 10.91 0.20 -10.50
C LEU A 238 10.11 -0.25 -9.26
N SER A 239 9.75 0.66 -8.33
CA SER A 239 8.93 0.27 -7.17
C SER A 239 7.57 -0.34 -7.56
N PRO A 240 6.84 0.16 -8.59
CA PRO A 240 5.51 -0.39 -8.91
C PRO A 240 5.54 -1.78 -9.53
N VAL A 241 6.71 -2.23 -10.02
CA VAL A 241 6.91 -3.58 -10.58
C VAL A 241 7.40 -4.59 -9.54
N GLU A 242 7.44 -4.23 -8.26
CA GLU A 242 7.76 -5.16 -7.16
C GLU A 242 6.54 -5.94 -6.68
N HIS A 243 5.33 -5.47 -7.00
CA HIS A 243 4.08 -6.03 -6.49
C HIS A 243 3.61 -7.28 -7.27
N GLN A 244 4.04 -7.43 -8.52
CA GLN A 244 3.69 -8.58 -9.35
C GLN A 244 4.72 -9.69 -9.15
N ALA A 245 4.27 -10.93 -8.96
CA ALA A 245 5.17 -12.05 -8.73
C ALA A 245 4.64 -13.40 -9.21
N THR A 246 5.53 -14.34 -9.48
CA THR A 246 5.23 -15.74 -9.84
C THR A 246 5.91 -16.71 -8.88
N PRO A 247 5.38 -17.92 -8.61
CA PRO A 247 6.04 -18.87 -7.72
C PRO A 247 7.45 -19.26 -8.22
N ILE A 248 8.39 -19.45 -7.28
CA ILE A 248 9.70 -20.04 -7.59
C ILE A 248 9.52 -21.53 -7.90
N PRO A 249 10.12 -22.08 -8.97
CA PRO A 249 10.10 -23.52 -9.24
C PRO A 249 10.87 -24.34 -8.19
N ASP A 250 10.36 -25.53 -7.86
CA ASP A 250 10.96 -26.38 -6.82
C ASP A 250 12.37 -26.89 -7.20
N ASN A 251 12.57 -27.19 -8.49
CA ASN A 251 13.74 -27.94 -8.98
C ASN A 251 14.89 -27.08 -9.54
N ASP A 252 14.78 -25.75 -9.55
CA ASP A 252 15.80 -24.89 -10.18
C ASP A 252 16.38 -23.87 -9.20
N THR A 253 17.63 -24.08 -8.81
CA THR A 253 18.38 -23.22 -7.89
C THR A 253 18.94 -21.96 -8.56
N MET A 254 18.91 -21.86 -9.89
CA MET A 254 19.46 -20.72 -10.64
C MET A 254 18.42 -20.05 -11.55
N TYR A 255 17.12 -20.24 -11.25
CA TYR A 255 16.06 -19.60 -12.01
C TYR A 255 16.19 -18.08 -12.00
N LEU A 256 16.06 -17.46 -13.17
CA LEU A 256 16.16 -16.02 -13.33
C LEU A 256 15.16 -15.31 -12.42
N GLY A 257 15.67 -14.37 -11.62
CA GLY A 257 14.91 -13.57 -10.67
C GLY A 257 15.00 -14.04 -9.21
N ILE A 258 15.60 -15.20 -8.93
CA ILE A 258 16.03 -15.54 -7.57
C ILE A 258 17.22 -14.63 -7.21
N THR A 259 17.11 -13.93 -6.09
CA THR A 259 18.14 -12.97 -5.62
C THR A 259 19.07 -13.55 -4.57
N HIS A 260 18.54 -14.40 -3.69
CA HIS A 260 19.33 -15.06 -2.64
C HIS A 260 18.60 -16.28 -2.07
N THR A 261 19.33 -17.09 -1.30
CA THR A 261 18.81 -18.17 -0.46
C THR A 261 19.19 -17.86 0.98
N ASP A 262 18.25 -17.97 1.91
CA ASP A 262 18.52 -17.73 3.32
C ASP A 262 19.21 -18.94 4.00
N ARG A 263 19.58 -18.77 5.28
CA ARG A 263 20.25 -19.83 6.06
C ARG A 263 19.41 -21.10 6.27
N HIS A 264 18.11 -21.04 6.00
CA HIS A 264 17.16 -22.14 6.11
C HIS A 264 16.88 -22.80 4.76
N GLY A 265 17.60 -22.40 3.69
CA GLY A 265 17.42 -22.93 2.35
C GLY A 265 16.20 -22.37 1.62
N GLN A 266 15.51 -21.36 2.17
CA GLN A 266 14.39 -20.72 1.49
C GLN A 266 14.91 -19.76 0.43
N ARG A 267 14.27 -19.76 -0.74
CA ARG A 267 14.66 -18.93 -1.88
C ARG A 267 13.86 -17.64 -1.89
N TRP A 268 14.51 -16.54 -2.27
CA TRP A 268 13.94 -15.20 -2.21
C TRP A 268 14.17 -14.39 -3.48
N SER A 269 13.19 -13.58 -3.86
CA SER A 269 13.33 -12.51 -4.83
C SER A 269 13.11 -11.17 -4.15
N GLY A 270 14.19 -10.41 -3.92
CA GLY A 270 14.13 -9.22 -3.09
C GLY A 270 13.65 -9.59 -1.70
N ASN A 271 12.49 -9.07 -1.31
CA ASN A 271 11.84 -9.31 -0.02
C ASN A 271 10.76 -10.41 -0.05
N PHE A 272 10.55 -11.12 -1.17
CA PHE A 272 9.53 -12.17 -1.25
C PHE A 272 10.12 -13.57 -1.14
N LYS A 273 9.63 -14.36 -0.17
CA LYS A 273 9.99 -15.76 0.05
C LYS A 273 9.16 -16.68 -0.83
N GLY A 274 9.79 -17.49 -1.68
CA GLY A 274 9.11 -18.46 -2.54
C GLY A 274 8.44 -17.88 -3.80
N TRP A 275 8.65 -16.58 -4.07
CA TRP A 275 8.08 -15.88 -5.23
C TRP A 275 9.15 -15.07 -5.95
N ILE A 276 9.02 -14.88 -7.26
CA ILE A 276 9.88 -14.06 -8.12
C ILE A 276 9.15 -12.78 -8.50
N GLN A 277 9.72 -11.62 -8.14
CA GLN A 277 9.18 -10.31 -8.47
C GLN A 277 9.38 -9.98 -9.96
N LEU A 278 8.39 -9.33 -10.58
CA LEU A 278 8.49 -8.84 -11.95
C LEU A 278 9.71 -7.93 -12.15
N ARG A 279 10.03 -7.11 -11.14
CA ARG A 279 11.23 -6.27 -11.10
C ARG A 279 12.52 -7.00 -11.49
N GLN A 280 12.72 -8.24 -11.04
CA GLN A 280 13.97 -8.96 -11.28
C GLN A 280 14.12 -9.48 -12.73
N TYR A 281 13.05 -9.41 -13.53
CA TYR A 281 13.10 -9.69 -14.97
C TYR A 281 13.41 -8.44 -15.81
N ILE A 282 13.39 -7.26 -15.20
CA ILE A 282 13.59 -5.97 -15.88
C ILE A 282 15.01 -5.43 -15.65
N VAL A 283 15.60 -5.73 -14.47
CA VAL A 283 16.92 -5.27 -14.02
C VAL A 283 18.04 -6.14 -14.60
#